data_AF-A0A1Q3M110-F1
#
_entry.id   AF-A0A1Q3M110-F1
#
_cell.length_a   1.000
_cell.length_b   1.000
_cell.length_c   1.000
_cell.angle_alpha   90.00
_cell.angle_beta   90.00
_cell.angle_gamma   90.00
#
_symmetry.space_group_name_H-M   'P 1'
#
loop_
_entity.id
_entity.type
_entity.pdbx_description
1 polymer ?
#
loop_
_entity_poly.entity_id
_entity_poly.type
_entity_poly.pdbx_seq_one_letter_code
_entity_poly.pdbx_strand_id
1 'polypeptide(L)'
;MWDFSVGTSLSIMARTWPFILLRMVVYFGITLAYILATGSGAGVGYGVGHISSDPDGPASFAIWGGIVGFGLVSIAVYWVREYILYIVKAGHIAVMVHLVDGREVPGGQNQISYARGVVTQRFAEANVLFVVDQLVKGAIRAITGLIGGIAAFLPIPGLDGLVRFANTVVRISLTYVDEIILGYNIRVNSSSPFESARQGVVLYAQNGKVMLKNAIWLAVIMWVVSFLVFLFMIAPAGALLYFMPGQLGGWAFVFAIVFAWAFKAALIEPFAIASLMQVYFRTIEGQVPNPEWDRKLADASSKFRDLKDKAIGSFGAGSGTRPAQGV
;
A
#
# COMPACT_ATOMS: atom_id res chain seq x y z
N MET A 1 -13.45 -19.72 10.01
CA MET A 1 -12.75 -18.60 10.65
C MET A 1 -12.02 -17.77 9.61
N TRP A 2 -10.97 -18.22 8.93
CA TRP A 2 -10.44 -17.57 7.70
C TRP A 2 -9.81 -18.66 6.82
N ASP A 3 -9.50 -18.34 5.56
CA ASP A 3 -9.18 -19.30 4.50
C ASP A 3 -7.71 -19.21 4.05
N PHE A 4 -6.88 -18.40 4.72
CA PHE A 4 -5.42 -18.29 4.53
C PHE A 4 -4.62 -19.02 5.62
N SER A 5 -3.39 -19.42 5.29
CA SER A 5 -2.44 -20.01 6.23
C SER A 5 -1.50 -18.94 6.79
N VAL A 6 -1.57 -18.72 8.10
CA VAL A 6 -0.65 -17.81 8.82
C VAL A 6 0.80 -18.27 8.68
N GLY A 7 1.06 -19.59 8.80
CA GLY A 7 2.41 -20.15 8.65
C GLY A 7 2.98 -19.94 7.25
N THR A 8 2.14 -20.08 6.22
CA THR A 8 2.55 -19.79 4.83
C THR A 8 2.87 -18.31 4.64
N SER A 9 2.03 -17.41 5.17
CA SER A 9 2.29 -15.96 5.13
C SER A 9 3.59 -15.60 5.85
N LEU A 10 3.85 -16.17 7.02
CA LEU A 10 5.10 -15.95 7.77
C LEU A 10 6.32 -16.52 7.03
N SER A 11 6.19 -17.67 6.38
CA SER A 11 7.25 -18.25 5.54
C SER A 11 7.56 -17.37 4.34
N ILE A 12 6.53 -16.85 3.65
CA ILE A 12 6.70 -15.88 2.56
C ILE A 12 7.48 -14.66 3.06
N MET A 13 7.04 -14.08 4.18
CA MET A 13 7.70 -12.94 4.82
C MET A 13 9.18 -13.21 5.14
N ALA A 14 9.49 -14.38 5.72
CA ALA A 14 10.86 -14.77 6.01
C ALA A 14 11.69 -14.91 4.73
N ARG A 15 11.12 -15.48 3.65
CA ARG A 15 11.79 -15.65 2.35
C ARG A 15 11.93 -14.34 1.57
N THR A 16 11.16 -13.30 1.91
CA THR A 16 11.25 -11.97 1.31
C THR A 16 11.84 -10.91 2.25
N TRP A 17 12.62 -11.34 3.26
CA TRP A 17 13.33 -10.44 4.18
C TRP A 17 14.13 -9.31 3.51
N PRO A 18 14.74 -9.45 2.31
CA PRO A 18 15.42 -8.34 1.66
C PRO A 18 14.47 -7.17 1.36
N PHE A 19 13.22 -7.45 0.97
CA PHE A 19 12.20 -6.42 0.77
C PHE A 19 11.72 -5.80 2.08
N ILE A 20 11.64 -6.57 3.15
CA ILE A 20 11.29 -6.06 4.48
C ILE A 20 12.37 -5.08 4.95
N LEU A 21 13.65 -5.44 4.84
CA LEU A 21 14.75 -4.54 5.17
C LEU A 21 14.74 -3.30 4.27
N LEU A 22 14.56 -3.47 2.96
CA LEU A 22 14.51 -2.34 2.03
C LEU A 22 13.40 -1.36 2.40
N ARG A 23 12.21 -1.87 2.75
CA ARG A 23 11.11 -1.04 3.26
C ARG A 23 11.50 -0.31 4.53
N MET A 24 12.09 -1.00 5.51
CA MET A 24 12.56 -0.34 6.75
C MET A 24 13.57 0.77 6.44
N VAL A 25 14.58 0.51 5.61
CA VAL A 25 15.58 1.52 5.22
C VAL A 25 14.91 2.73 4.57
N VAL A 26 13.93 2.54 3.68
CA VAL A 26 13.21 3.65 3.04
C VAL A 26 12.40 4.44 4.08
N TYR A 27 11.64 3.78 4.96
CA TYR A 27 10.85 4.47 5.98
C TYR A 27 11.74 5.22 6.98
N PHE A 28 12.80 4.58 7.48
CA PHE A 28 13.77 5.25 8.37
C PHE A 28 14.53 6.37 7.66
N GLY A 29 14.89 6.20 6.38
CA GLY A 29 15.53 7.24 5.58
C GLY A 29 14.64 8.47 5.42
N ILE A 30 13.34 8.28 5.17
CA ILE A 30 12.35 9.37 5.13
C ILE A 30 12.28 10.06 6.49
N THR A 31 12.13 9.30 7.58
CA THR A 31 12.11 9.86 8.94
C THR A 31 13.37 10.68 9.24
N LEU A 32 14.54 10.14 8.91
CA LEU A 32 15.81 10.81 9.13
C LEU A 32 15.90 12.11 8.32
N ALA A 33 15.46 12.08 7.05
CA ALA A 33 15.39 13.28 6.23
C ALA A 33 14.51 14.36 6.87
N TYR A 34 13.34 13.99 7.41
CA TYR A 34 12.47 14.91 8.14
C TYR A 34 13.14 15.52 9.37
N ILE A 35 13.78 14.70 10.20
CA ILE A 35 14.49 15.16 11.39
C ILE A 35 15.62 16.13 11.00
N LEU A 36 16.44 15.75 10.02
CA LEU A 36 17.59 16.55 9.60
C LEU A 36 17.16 17.88 8.97
N ALA A 37 16.18 17.86 8.08
CA ALA A 37 15.71 19.09 7.42
C ALA A 37 15.01 20.04 8.39
N THR A 38 14.17 19.51 9.28
CA THR A 38 13.49 20.32 10.30
C THR A 38 14.48 20.89 11.31
N GLY A 39 15.41 20.06 11.81
CA GLY A 39 16.45 20.50 12.73
C GLY A 39 17.43 21.50 12.12
N SER A 40 17.87 21.26 10.88
CA SER A 40 18.75 22.20 10.15
C SER A 40 18.04 23.52 9.85
N GLY A 41 16.77 23.46 9.41
CA GLY A 41 15.95 24.64 9.20
C GLY A 41 15.79 25.46 10.49
N ALA A 42 15.51 24.80 11.60
CA ALA A 42 15.46 25.46 12.92
C ALA A 42 16.81 26.06 13.33
N GLY A 43 17.92 25.36 13.10
CA GLY A 43 19.26 25.87 13.39
C GLY A 43 19.62 27.11 12.57
N VAL A 44 19.32 27.11 11.27
CA VAL A 44 19.49 28.29 10.40
C VAL A 44 18.59 29.43 10.86
N GLY A 45 17.32 29.16 11.15
CA GLY A 45 16.37 30.14 11.66
C GLY A 45 16.85 30.78 12.97
N TYR A 46 17.33 29.97 13.92
CA TYR A 46 17.90 30.45 15.18
C TYR A 46 19.09 31.39 14.94
N GLY A 47 20.00 31.02 14.03
CA GLY A 47 21.14 31.86 13.65
C GLY A 47 20.72 33.19 13.05
N VAL A 48 19.76 33.19 12.11
CA VAL A 48 19.22 34.41 11.49
C VAL A 48 18.48 35.29 12.51
N GLY A 49 17.77 34.69 13.46
CA GLY A 49 17.01 35.41 14.48
C GLY A 49 17.86 36.29 15.40
N HIS A 50 19.17 36.05 15.50
CA HIS A 50 20.10 36.94 16.25
C HIS A 50 20.33 38.30 15.57
N ILE A 51 19.93 38.45 14.30
CA ILE A 51 19.96 39.72 13.59
C ILE A 51 18.74 40.59 13.99
N SER A 52 17.69 39.98 14.53
CA SER A 52 16.50 40.69 15.01
C SER A 52 16.81 41.50 16.27
N SER A 53 16.20 42.68 16.39
CA SER A 53 16.22 43.47 17.63
C SER A 53 15.24 42.95 18.69
N ASP A 54 14.40 41.97 18.34
CA ASP A 54 13.48 41.31 19.26
C ASP A 54 14.23 40.29 20.14
N PRO A 55 14.15 40.37 21.48
CA PRO A 55 14.71 39.38 22.39
C PRO A 55 14.26 37.93 22.11
N ASP A 56 13.03 37.75 21.61
CA ASP A 56 12.48 36.44 21.24
C ASP A 56 12.76 36.07 19.77
N GLY A 57 13.54 36.90 19.06
CA GLY A 57 13.93 36.73 17.66
C GLY A 57 14.55 35.36 17.36
N PRO A 58 15.62 34.93 18.07
CA PRO A 58 16.23 33.63 17.84
C PRO A 58 15.25 32.45 18.00
N ALA A 59 14.41 32.46 19.04
CA ALA A 59 13.45 31.40 19.28
C ALA A 59 12.34 31.38 18.22
N SER A 60 11.78 32.54 17.89
CA SER A 60 10.70 32.69 16.91
C SER A 60 11.17 32.29 15.50
N PHE A 61 12.35 32.75 15.09
CA PHE A 61 12.90 32.40 13.78
C PHE A 61 13.33 30.92 13.72
N ALA A 62 13.75 30.30 14.83
CA ALA A 62 14.01 28.86 14.87
C ALA A 62 12.74 28.03 14.57
N ILE A 63 11.59 28.43 15.12
CA ILE A 63 10.31 27.75 14.84
C ILE A 63 9.97 27.86 13.35
N TRP A 64 10.02 29.08 12.79
CA TRP A 64 9.74 29.29 11.36
C TRP A 64 10.74 28.60 10.45
N GLY A 65 12.02 28.63 10.80
CA GLY A 65 13.07 27.90 10.10
C GLY A 65 12.80 26.39 10.09
N GLY A 66 12.34 25.83 11.22
CA GLY A 66 11.92 24.44 11.32
C GLY A 66 10.71 24.12 10.44
N ILE A 67 9.68 24.98 10.44
CA ILE A 67 8.50 24.84 9.56
C ILE A 67 8.89 24.86 8.08
N VAL A 68 9.77 25.79 7.68
CA VAL A 68 10.28 25.87 6.31
C VAL A 68 11.07 24.61 5.95
N GLY A 69 11.97 24.17 6.83
CA GLY A 69 12.72 22.92 6.66
C GLY A 69 11.80 21.71 6.47
N PHE A 70 10.76 21.59 7.31
CA PHE A 70 9.73 20.56 7.20
C PHE A 70 8.94 20.65 5.89
N GLY A 71 8.59 21.85 5.45
CA GLY A 71 7.87 22.09 4.19
C GLY A 71 8.70 21.66 2.98
N LEU A 72 9.96 22.07 2.92
CA LEU A 72 10.88 21.75 1.82
C LEU A 72 11.12 20.24 1.71
N VAL A 73 11.40 19.57 2.83
CA VAL A 73 11.58 18.11 2.82
C VAL A 73 10.28 17.38 2.50
N SER A 74 9.13 17.91 2.92
CA SER A 74 7.83 17.31 2.55
C SER A 74 7.59 17.35 1.05
N ILE A 75 7.97 18.45 0.38
CA ILE A 75 7.93 18.52 -1.08
C ILE A 75 8.88 17.46 -1.65
N ALA A 76 10.16 17.43 -1.28
CA ALA A 76 11.09 16.44 -1.82
C ALA A 76 10.63 14.98 -1.58
N VAL A 77 10.22 14.67 -0.35
CA VAL A 77 9.72 13.34 0.02
C VAL A 77 8.44 12.99 -0.72
N TYR A 78 7.51 13.93 -0.94
CA TYR A 78 6.28 13.66 -1.69
C TYR A 78 6.57 13.05 -3.07
N TRP A 79 7.53 13.62 -3.80
CA TRP A 79 7.93 13.14 -5.12
C TRP A 79 8.67 11.80 -5.06
N VAL A 80 9.60 11.65 -4.11
CA VAL A 80 10.42 10.42 -3.96
C VAL A 80 9.59 9.24 -3.46
N ARG A 81 8.68 9.51 -2.52
CA ARG A 81 7.89 8.49 -1.81
C ARG A 81 7.01 7.71 -2.78
N GLU A 82 6.33 8.39 -3.67
CA GLU A 82 5.41 7.75 -4.61
C GLU A 82 6.16 6.78 -5.53
N TYR A 83 7.31 7.18 -6.07
CA TYR A 83 8.11 6.32 -6.95
C TYR A 83 8.77 5.15 -6.20
N ILE A 84 9.50 5.43 -5.11
CA ILE A 84 10.29 4.41 -4.41
C ILE A 84 9.39 3.40 -3.70
N LEU A 85 8.42 3.87 -2.90
CA LEU A 85 7.56 2.93 -2.16
C LEU A 85 6.77 2.06 -3.12
N TYR A 86 6.38 2.60 -4.27
CA TYR A 86 5.61 1.86 -5.24
C TYR A 86 6.43 0.79 -5.96
N ILE A 87 7.63 1.10 -6.43
CA ILE A 87 8.52 0.09 -7.05
C ILE A 87 8.89 -0.99 -6.04
N VAL A 88 9.24 -0.62 -4.81
CA VAL A 88 9.55 -1.58 -3.75
C VAL A 88 8.33 -2.44 -3.43
N LYS A 89 7.13 -1.86 -3.39
CA LYS A 89 5.88 -2.58 -3.17
C LYS A 89 5.58 -3.56 -4.30
N ALA A 90 5.60 -3.10 -5.55
CA ALA A 90 5.34 -3.92 -6.74
C ALA A 90 6.35 -5.05 -6.89
N GLY A 91 7.64 -4.77 -6.66
CA GLY A 91 8.69 -5.78 -6.66
C GLY A 91 8.47 -6.83 -5.57
N HIS A 92 8.11 -6.42 -4.36
CA HIS A 92 7.80 -7.36 -3.29
C HIS A 92 6.59 -8.24 -3.67
N ILE A 93 5.53 -7.65 -4.25
CA ILE A 93 4.35 -8.40 -4.72
C ILE A 93 4.75 -9.44 -5.78
N ALA A 94 5.59 -9.07 -6.75
CA ALA A 94 6.04 -9.98 -7.80
C ALA A 94 6.69 -11.25 -7.23
N VAL A 95 7.51 -11.09 -6.19
CA VAL A 95 8.17 -12.21 -5.49
C VAL A 95 7.18 -12.99 -4.64
N MET A 96 6.30 -12.30 -3.89
CA MET A 96 5.28 -12.95 -3.08
C MET A 96 4.35 -13.81 -3.94
N VAL A 97 3.95 -13.37 -5.14
CA VAL A 97 3.13 -14.16 -6.08
C VAL A 97 3.78 -15.51 -6.39
N HIS A 98 5.08 -15.51 -6.71
CA HIS A 98 5.81 -16.75 -7.02
C HIS A 98 5.84 -17.69 -5.81
N LEU A 99 6.09 -17.13 -4.62
CA LEU A 99 6.12 -17.91 -3.38
C LEU A 99 4.74 -18.45 -2.98
N VAL A 100 3.66 -17.70 -3.22
CA VAL A 100 2.27 -18.16 -3.00
C VAL A 100 1.93 -19.33 -3.91
N ASP A 101 2.41 -19.31 -5.16
CA ASP A 101 2.27 -20.43 -6.11
C ASP A 101 3.28 -21.57 -5.85
N GLY A 102 4.03 -21.54 -4.76
CA GLY A 102 5.01 -22.58 -4.39
C GLY A 102 6.26 -22.60 -5.27
N ARG A 103 6.48 -21.58 -6.11
CA ARG A 103 7.67 -21.46 -6.96
C ARG A 103 8.85 -20.93 -6.15
N GLU A 104 10.05 -21.28 -6.59
CA GLU A 104 11.27 -20.71 -6.05
C GLU A 104 11.56 -19.33 -6.65
N VAL A 105 12.25 -18.52 -5.85
CA VAL A 105 12.74 -17.19 -6.23
C VAL A 105 14.19 -17.09 -5.77
N PRO A 106 15.05 -16.30 -6.46
CA PRO A 106 16.41 -16.06 -5.98
C PRO A 106 16.41 -15.56 -4.53
N GLY A 107 17.27 -16.15 -3.70
CA GLY A 107 17.48 -15.73 -2.32
C GLY A 107 18.33 -14.46 -2.23
N GLY A 108 18.29 -13.80 -1.07
CA GLY A 108 19.15 -12.66 -0.76
C GLY A 108 18.90 -11.43 -1.66
N GLN A 109 19.91 -10.59 -1.85
CA GLN A 109 19.75 -9.31 -2.56
C GLN A 109 19.41 -9.46 -4.06
N ASN A 110 19.74 -10.60 -4.68
CA ASN A 110 19.38 -10.92 -6.06
C ASN A 110 17.86 -10.98 -6.28
N GLN A 111 17.08 -11.12 -5.20
CA GLN A 111 15.63 -11.06 -5.25
C GLN A 111 15.11 -9.69 -5.73
N ILE A 112 15.82 -8.60 -5.43
CA ILE A 112 15.43 -7.24 -5.81
C ILE A 112 15.61 -7.01 -7.31
N SER A 113 16.74 -7.45 -7.87
CA SER A 113 17.00 -7.35 -9.31
C SER A 113 16.07 -8.25 -10.12
N TYR A 114 15.81 -9.48 -9.64
CA TYR A 114 14.80 -10.38 -10.18
C TYR A 114 13.42 -9.70 -10.23
N ALA A 115 12.96 -9.16 -9.10
CA ALA A 115 11.67 -8.50 -9.01
C ALA A 115 11.54 -7.29 -9.94
N ARG A 116 12.61 -6.49 -10.05
CA ARG A 116 12.67 -5.37 -11.00
C ARG A 116 12.49 -5.87 -12.43
N GLY A 117 13.16 -6.96 -12.81
CA GLY A 117 13.00 -7.61 -14.12
C GLY A 117 11.55 -8.03 -14.38
N VAL A 118 10.90 -8.68 -13.41
CA VAL A 118 9.49 -9.08 -13.53
C VAL A 118 8.60 -7.86 -13.73
N VAL A 119 8.75 -6.81 -12.92
CA VAL A 119 7.91 -5.60 -13.03
C VAL A 119 8.14 -4.89 -14.37
N THR A 120 9.39 -4.68 -14.79
CA THR A 120 9.71 -4.03 -16.07
C THR A 120 9.19 -4.82 -17.26
N GLN A 121 9.31 -6.16 -17.25
CA GLN A 121 8.82 -6.98 -18.35
C GLN A 121 7.29 -6.87 -18.54
N ARG A 122 6.53 -6.71 -17.45
CA ARG A 122 5.06 -6.76 -17.48
C ARG A 122 4.42 -5.42 -17.79
N PHE A 123 4.99 -4.35 -17.25
CA PHE A 123 4.39 -3.04 -17.36
C PHE A 123 5.13 -2.14 -18.36
N ALA A 124 6.24 -2.61 -18.93
CA ALA A 124 7.16 -1.90 -19.84
C ALA A 124 7.80 -0.64 -19.20
N GLU A 125 6.95 0.29 -18.76
CA GLU A 125 7.29 1.50 -18.04
C GLU A 125 6.62 1.53 -16.65
N ALA A 126 7.30 2.12 -15.68
CA ALA A 126 6.73 2.36 -14.34
C ALA A 126 5.42 3.18 -14.40
N ASN A 127 5.26 4.01 -15.44
CA ASN A 127 4.07 4.83 -15.67
C ASN A 127 2.81 3.99 -15.90
N VAL A 128 2.89 2.89 -16.68
CA VAL A 128 1.74 2.04 -16.98
C VAL A 128 1.25 1.35 -15.71
N LEU A 129 2.19 0.78 -14.95
CA LEU A 129 1.92 0.14 -13.68
C LEU A 129 1.18 1.09 -12.72
N PHE A 130 1.69 2.33 -12.59
CA PHE A 130 1.08 3.36 -11.76
C PHE A 130 -0.35 3.73 -12.21
N VAL A 131 -0.57 3.88 -13.53
CA VAL A 131 -1.90 4.17 -14.06
C VAL A 131 -2.86 3.02 -13.75
N VAL A 132 -2.46 1.76 -13.96
CA VAL A 132 -3.30 0.59 -13.62
C VAL A 132 -3.69 0.63 -12.15
N ASP A 133 -2.73 0.86 -11.25
CA ASP A 133 -2.96 0.91 -9.80
C ASP A 133 -3.94 2.01 -9.38
N GLN A 134 -3.79 3.23 -9.92
CA GLN A 134 -4.71 4.33 -9.63
C GLN A 134 -6.14 4.05 -10.12
N LEU A 135 -6.26 3.43 -11.31
CA LEU A 135 -7.56 3.03 -11.85
C LEU A 135 -8.21 1.92 -11.00
N VAL A 136 -7.42 0.93 -10.60
CA VAL A 136 -7.87 -0.17 -9.72
C VAL A 136 -8.31 0.38 -8.36
N LYS A 137 -7.52 1.24 -7.71
CA LYS A 137 -7.91 1.93 -6.46
C LYS A 137 -9.22 2.69 -6.61
N GLY A 138 -9.40 3.39 -7.73
CA GLY A 138 -10.63 4.09 -8.05
C GLY A 138 -11.83 3.15 -8.21
N ALA A 139 -11.65 2.01 -8.89
CA ALA A 139 -12.68 1.00 -9.06
C ALA A 139 -13.07 0.33 -7.72
N ILE A 140 -12.09 0.01 -6.88
CA ILE A 140 -12.31 -0.61 -5.56
C ILE A 140 -13.15 0.28 -4.64
N ARG A 141 -13.00 1.61 -4.70
CA ARG A 141 -13.85 2.53 -3.91
C ARG A 141 -15.33 2.37 -4.25
N ALA A 142 -15.68 2.10 -5.51
CA ALA A 142 -17.07 1.87 -5.91
C ALA A 142 -17.62 0.54 -5.37
N ILE A 143 -16.79 -0.49 -5.17
CA ILE A 143 -17.18 -1.76 -4.54
C ILE A 143 -17.74 -1.51 -3.14
N THR A 144 -17.15 -0.57 -2.37
CA THR A 144 -17.67 -0.20 -1.04
C THR A 144 -19.10 0.29 -1.12
N GLY A 145 -19.40 1.16 -2.11
CA GLY A 145 -20.74 1.72 -2.31
C GLY A 145 -21.76 0.67 -2.77
N LEU A 146 -21.36 -0.23 -3.67
CA LEU A 146 -22.22 -1.30 -4.18
C LEU A 146 -22.58 -2.34 -3.10
N ILE A 147 -21.63 -2.67 -2.21
CA ILE A 147 -21.86 -3.62 -1.11
C ILE A 147 -22.55 -2.92 0.07
N GLY A 148 -22.17 -1.68 0.39
CA GLY A 148 -22.72 -0.89 1.50
C GLY A 148 -24.12 -0.32 1.24
N GLY A 149 -24.52 -0.15 -0.03
CA GLY A 149 -25.82 0.39 -0.43
C GLY A 149 -27.03 -0.43 0.04
N ILE A 150 -26.82 -1.71 0.39
CA ILE A 150 -27.87 -2.58 0.96
C ILE A 150 -28.31 -2.06 2.35
N ALA A 151 -27.43 -1.38 3.09
CA ALA A 151 -27.74 -0.84 4.42
C ALA A 151 -28.49 0.51 4.38
N ALA A 152 -28.45 1.24 3.26
CA ALA A 152 -29.08 2.55 3.12
C ALA A 152 -30.58 2.48 2.79
N PHE A 153 -31.09 1.32 2.38
CA PHE A 153 -32.50 1.14 2.01
C PHE A 153 -33.42 0.79 3.19
N LEU A 154 -32.85 0.61 4.38
CA LEU A 154 -33.61 0.42 5.62
C LEU A 154 -33.28 1.58 6.56
N PRO A 155 -33.97 2.74 6.46
CA PRO A 155 -33.86 3.81 7.44
C PRO A 155 -34.47 3.34 8.76
N ILE A 156 -33.71 2.56 9.52
CA ILE A 156 -34.06 2.13 10.87
C ILE A 156 -33.41 3.13 11.83
N PRO A 157 -34.20 4.00 12.50
CA PRO A 157 -33.69 4.90 13.52
C PRO A 157 -32.87 4.12 14.56
N GLY A 158 -31.66 4.59 14.88
CA GLY A 158 -30.77 3.96 15.86
C GLY A 158 -29.71 3.00 15.29
N LEU A 159 -29.69 2.71 13.98
CA LEU A 159 -28.66 1.84 13.37
C LEU A 159 -27.49 2.61 12.70
N ASP A 160 -27.48 3.94 12.73
CA ASP A 160 -26.44 4.76 12.05
C ASP A 160 -25.01 4.36 12.47
N GLY A 161 -24.80 4.06 13.76
CA GLY A 161 -23.52 3.59 14.27
C GLY A 161 -23.09 2.24 13.67
N LEU A 162 -24.04 1.31 13.53
CA LEU A 162 -23.79 -0.01 12.93
C LEU A 162 -23.49 0.09 11.45
N VAL A 163 -24.20 0.97 10.71
CA VAL A 163 -23.94 1.23 9.30
C VAL A 163 -22.55 1.87 9.11
N ARG A 164 -22.16 2.84 9.94
CA ARG A 164 -20.81 3.44 9.92
C ARG A 164 -19.72 2.41 10.24
N PHE A 165 -19.96 1.55 11.22
CA PHE A 165 -19.05 0.47 11.56
C PHE A 165 -18.89 -0.51 10.40
N ALA A 166 -19.99 -0.97 9.81
CA ALA A 166 -19.97 -1.86 8.64
C ALA A 166 -19.22 -1.25 7.45
N ASN A 167 -19.48 0.03 7.15
CA ASN A 167 -18.76 0.76 6.09
C ASN A 167 -17.26 0.89 6.39
N THR A 168 -16.89 1.07 7.66
CA THR A 168 -15.48 1.10 8.08
C THR A 168 -14.82 -0.26 7.89
N VAL A 169 -15.51 -1.33 8.27
CA VAL A 169 -15.05 -2.71 8.08
C VAL A 169 -14.86 -3.03 6.61
N VAL A 170 -15.82 -2.69 5.74
CA VAL A 170 -15.67 -2.88 4.29
C VAL A 170 -14.51 -2.05 3.75
N ARG A 171 -14.37 -0.78 4.14
CA ARG A 171 -13.24 0.06 3.70
C ARG A 171 -11.89 -0.55 4.10
N ILE A 172 -11.76 -1.01 5.34
CA ILE A 172 -10.56 -1.68 5.83
C ILE A 172 -10.30 -2.96 5.03
N SER A 173 -11.35 -3.72 4.70
CA SER A 173 -11.21 -4.96 3.92
C SER A 173 -10.64 -4.75 2.52
N LEU A 174 -10.83 -3.55 1.97
CA LEU A 174 -10.42 -3.20 0.63
C LEU A 174 -9.01 -2.59 0.56
N THR A 175 -8.35 -2.41 1.70
CA THR A 175 -7.06 -1.70 1.82
C THR A 175 -5.95 -2.26 0.94
N TYR A 176 -5.95 -3.58 0.70
CA TYR A 176 -4.88 -4.27 -0.01
C TYR A 176 -5.31 -4.86 -1.36
N VAL A 177 -6.47 -4.45 -1.87
CA VAL A 177 -7.07 -5.10 -3.04
C VAL A 177 -6.32 -4.72 -4.30
N ASP A 178 -5.84 -3.48 -4.41
CA ASP A 178 -4.98 -3.06 -5.52
C ASP A 178 -3.71 -3.90 -5.60
N GLU A 179 -3.06 -4.21 -4.47
CA GLU A 179 -1.91 -5.11 -4.46
C GLU A 179 -2.25 -6.54 -4.88
N ILE A 180 -3.44 -7.04 -4.50
CA ILE A 180 -3.92 -8.36 -4.92
C ILE A 180 -4.19 -8.39 -6.43
N ILE A 181 -4.79 -7.34 -7.00
CA ILE A 181 -5.04 -7.23 -8.45
C ILE A 181 -3.72 -7.09 -9.21
N LEU A 182 -2.76 -6.34 -8.68
CA LEU A 182 -1.40 -6.30 -9.21
C LEU A 182 -0.76 -7.70 -9.18
N GLY A 183 -0.88 -8.41 -8.06
CA GLY A 183 -0.41 -9.78 -7.93
C GLY A 183 -1.06 -10.73 -8.94
N TYR A 184 -2.37 -10.58 -9.19
CA TYR A 184 -3.08 -11.34 -10.21
C TYR A 184 -2.52 -11.08 -11.62
N ASN A 185 -2.29 -9.82 -11.96
CA ASN A 185 -1.71 -9.41 -13.23
C ASN A 185 -0.37 -10.11 -13.50
N ILE A 186 0.47 -10.15 -12.46
CA ILE A 186 1.78 -10.81 -12.48
C ILE A 186 1.61 -12.32 -12.58
N ARG A 187 0.68 -12.91 -11.80
CA ARG A 187 0.43 -14.36 -11.74
C ARG A 187 0.01 -14.94 -13.08
N VAL A 188 -0.92 -14.27 -13.78
CA VAL A 188 -1.43 -14.72 -15.09
C VAL A 188 -0.51 -14.37 -16.25
N ASN A 189 0.67 -13.83 -15.96
CA ASN A 189 1.68 -13.52 -16.97
C ASN A 189 1.16 -12.55 -18.06
N SER A 190 0.30 -11.60 -17.68
CA SER A 190 -0.48 -10.79 -18.63
C SER A 190 0.39 -9.95 -19.56
N SER A 191 0.00 -9.88 -20.83
CA SER A 191 0.50 -8.93 -21.83
C SER A 191 -0.44 -7.71 -22.00
N SER A 192 -1.61 -7.73 -21.36
CA SER A 192 -2.58 -6.63 -21.36
C SER A 192 -2.93 -6.25 -19.92
N PRO A 193 -2.11 -5.40 -19.28
CA PRO A 193 -2.24 -5.10 -17.86
C PRO A 193 -3.61 -4.52 -17.49
N PHE A 194 -4.17 -3.66 -18.33
CA PHE A 194 -5.49 -3.05 -18.12
C PHE A 194 -6.62 -4.07 -18.15
N GLU A 195 -6.59 -5.00 -19.11
CA GLU A 195 -7.62 -6.03 -19.24
C GLU A 195 -7.57 -7.02 -18.08
N SER A 196 -6.38 -7.53 -17.74
CA SER A 196 -6.24 -8.43 -16.59
C SER A 196 -6.58 -7.75 -15.27
N ALA A 197 -6.27 -6.45 -15.11
CA ALA A 197 -6.72 -5.70 -13.94
C ALA A 197 -8.24 -5.56 -13.90
N ARG A 198 -8.90 -5.28 -15.02
CA ARG A 198 -10.38 -5.22 -15.12
C ARG A 198 -11.00 -6.54 -14.68
N GLN A 199 -10.53 -7.65 -15.26
CA GLN A 199 -10.99 -8.98 -14.91
C GLN A 199 -10.73 -9.30 -13.43
N GLY A 200 -9.54 -8.94 -12.91
CA GLY A 200 -9.21 -9.13 -11.51
C GLY A 200 -10.16 -8.40 -10.57
N VAL A 201 -10.50 -7.14 -10.86
CA VAL A 201 -11.47 -6.36 -10.07
C VAL A 201 -12.86 -7.01 -10.12
N VAL A 202 -13.31 -7.49 -11.28
CA VAL A 202 -14.59 -8.21 -11.40
C VAL A 202 -14.59 -9.50 -10.58
N LEU A 203 -13.53 -10.30 -10.70
CA LEU A 203 -13.34 -11.53 -9.93
C LEU A 203 -13.30 -11.26 -8.41
N TYR A 204 -12.76 -10.13 -7.99
CA TYR A 204 -12.79 -9.72 -6.58
C TYR A 204 -14.21 -9.36 -6.15
N ALA A 205 -14.90 -8.52 -6.93
CA ALA A 205 -16.25 -8.06 -6.62
C ALA A 205 -17.25 -9.21 -6.54
N GLN A 206 -17.20 -10.15 -7.49
CA GLN A 206 -18.10 -11.31 -7.50
C GLN A 206 -17.87 -12.26 -6.32
N ASN A 207 -16.65 -12.27 -5.76
CA ASN A 207 -16.29 -13.04 -4.57
C ASN A 207 -16.25 -12.20 -3.28
N GLY A 208 -16.91 -11.02 -3.28
CA GLY A 208 -16.81 -10.02 -2.21
C GLY A 208 -17.10 -10.57 -0.80
N LYS A 209 -18.03 -11.52 -0.66
CA LYS A 209 -18.34 -12.13 0.64
C LYS A 209 -17.16 -12.92 1.23
N VAL A 210 -16.50 -13.74 0.39
CA VAL A 210 -15.33 -14.53 0.81
C VAL A 210 -14.17 -13.59 1.16
N MET A 211 -13.93 -12.58 0.32
CA MET A 211 -12.86 -11.61 0.54
C MET A 211 -13.09 -10.78 1.80
N LEU A 212 -14.32 -10.27 2.00
CA LEU A 212 -14.70 -9.48 3.17
C LEU A 212 -14.54 -10.27 4.46
N LYS A 213 -15.04 -11.52 4.52
CA LYS A 213 -14.88 -12.41 5.67
C LYS A 213 -13.40 -12.53 6.05
N ASN A 214 -12.54 -12.83 5.08
CA ASN A 214 -11.11 -13.05 5.34
C ASN A 214 -10.40 -11.78 5.80
N ALA A 215 -10.70 -10.65 5.16
CA ALA A 215 -10.10 -9.39 5.49
C ALA A 215 -10.53 -8.85 6.87
N ILE A 216 -11.75 -9.16 7.34
CA ILE A 216 -12.21 -8.87 8.71
C ILE A 216 -11.31 -9.58 9.73
N TRP A 217 -11.12 -10.89 9.57
CA TRP A 217 -10.29 -11.67 10.48
C TRP A 217 -8.83 -11.23 10.44
N LEU A 218 -8.34 -10.93 9.25
CA LEU A 218 -6.99 -10.38 9.09
C LEU A 218 -6.85 -9.03 9.78
N ALA A 219 -7.86 -8.15 9.70
CA ALA A 219 -7.86 -6.86 10.42
C ALA A 219 -7.79 -7.05 11.93
N VAL A 220 -8.53 -8.01 12.50
CA VAL A 220 -8.45 -8.34 13.93
C VAL A 220 -7.05 -8.84 14.31
N ILE A 221 -6.49 -9.77 13.53
CA ILE A 221 -5.12 -10.28 13.75
C ILE A 221 -4.11 -9.13 13.70
N MET A 222 -4.18 -8.29 12.67
CA MET A 222 -3.29 -7.14 12.52
C MET A 222 -3.42 -6.15 13.67
N TRP A 223 -4.64 -5.92 14.19
CA TRP A 223 -4.86 -5.03 15.33
C TRP A 223 -4.21 -5.58 16.60
N VAL A 224 -4.41 -6.87 16.90
CA VAL A 224 -3.75 -7.54 18.03
C VAL A 224 -2.23 -7.48 17.89
N VAL A 225 -1.68 -7.82 16.73
CA VAL A 225 -0.24 -7.76 16.48
C VAL A 225 0.29 -6.33 16.61
N SER A 226 -0.41 -5.34 16.06
CA SER A 226 -0.02 -3.93 16.19
C SER A 226 -0.02 -3.48 17.65
N PHE A 227 -1.01 -3.92 18.44
CA PHE A 227 -1.09 -3.63 19.87
C PHE A 227 0.06 -4.27 20.65
N LEU A 228 0.39 -5.53 20.37
CA LEU A 228 1.53 -6.22 20.99
C LEU A 228 2.86 -5.56 20.64
N VAL A 229 3.05 -5.17 19.38
CA VAL A 229 4.24 -4.43 18.92
C VAL A 229 4.31 -3.08 19.61
N PHE A 230 3.19 -2.36 19.72
CA PHE A 230 3.14 -1.09 20.44
C PHE A 230 3.57 -1.27 21.90
N LEU A 231 3.00 -2.26 22.62
CA LEU A 231 3.37 -2.58 24.00
C LEU A 231 4.86 -2.93 24.12
N PHE A 232 5.38 -3.72 23.18
CA PHE A 232 6.80 -4.05 23.12
C PHE A 232 7.68 -2.80 22.89
N MET A 233 7.22 -1.85 22.07
CA MET A 233 7.91 -0.58 21.81
C MET A 233 7.84 0.42 22.98
N ILE A 234 6.94 0.25 23.95
CA ILE A 234 6.94 1.07 25.18
C ILE A 234 8.22 0.84 25.98
N ALA A 235 8.76 -0.38 26.02
CA ALA A 235 9.98 -0.69 26.77
C ALA A 235 11.21 0.14 26.33
N PRO A 236 11.63 0.14 25.05
CA PRO A 236 12.75 0.97 24.61
C PRO A 236 12.45 2.48 24.72
N ALA A 237 11.20 2.90 24.53
CA ALA A 237 10.81 4.29 24.73
C ALA A 237 10.94 4.72 26.21
N GLY A 238 10.48 3.86 27.13
CA GLY A 238 10.61 4.05 28.57
C GLY A 238 12.06 4.02 29.05
N ALA A 239 12.89 3.15 28.46
CA ALA A 239 14.33 3.15 28.73
C ALA A 239 14.98 4.47 28.30
N LEU A 240 14.68 4.98 27.09
CA LEU A 240 15.16 6.28 26.63
C LEU A 240 14.74 7.42 27.57
N LEU A 241 13.48 7.42 28.02
CA LEU A 241 12.98 8.39 29.00
C LEU A 241 13.74 8.34 30.33
N TYR A 242 14.04 7.14 30.81
CA TYR A 242 14.75 6.94 32.08
C TYR A 242 16.22 7.40 31.99
N PHE A 243 16.93 7.06 30.91
CA PHE A 243 18.35 7.37 30.75
C PHE A 243 18.63 8.80 30.25
N MET A 244 17.68 9.45 29.57
CA MET A 244 17.83 10.82 29.06
C MET A 244 16.64 11.71 29.50
N PRO A 245 16.53 12.04 30.79
CA PRO A 245 15.47 12.90 31.30
C PRO A 245 15.65 14.35 30.80
N GLY A 246 14.54 15.01 30.43
CA GLY A 246 14.53 16.41 29.96
C GLY A 246 13.80 16.60 28.62
N GLN A 247 14.16 17.66 27.87
CA GLN A 247 13.51 18.02 26.60
C GLN A 247 13.61 16.92 25.52
N LEU A 248 14.64 16.06 25.59
CA LEU A 248 14.80 14.87 24.74
C LEU A 248 13.80 13.75 25.09
N GLY A 249 13.28 13.71 26.32
CA GLY A 249 12.28 12.74 26.74
C GLY A 249 10.94 12.90 26.01
N GLY A 250 10.52 14.13 25.72
CA GLY A 250 9.32 14.39 24.90
C GLY A 250 9.42 13.78 23.49
N TRP A 251 10.63 13.69 22.93
CA TRP A 251 10.88 13.09 21.62
C TRP A 251 10.89 11.55 21.65
N ALA A 252 11.13 10.91 22.81
CA ALA A 252 11.09 9.45 22.93
C ALA A 252 9.72 8.87 22.53
N PHE A 253 8.64 9.58 22.84
CA PHE A 253 7.29 9.20 22.42
C PHE A 253 7.09 9.34 20.91
N VAL A 254 7.63 10.40 20.30
CA VAL A 254 7.60 10.60 18.83
C VAL A 254 8.39 9.49 18.13
N PHE A 255 9.59 9.15 18.62
CA PHE A 255 10.38 8.04 18.09
C PHE A 255 9.65 6.70 18.21
N ALA A 256 8.98 6.45 19.34
CA ALA A 256 8.19 5.23 19.54
C ALA A 256 7.05 5.11 18.52
N ILE A 257 6.32 6.20 18.27
CA ILE A 257 5.25 6.24 17.25
C ILE A 257 5.82 5.96 15.87
N VAL A 258 6.92 6.62 15.49
CA VAL A 258 7.54 6.45 14.17
C VAL A 258 8.07 5.03 13.99
N PHE A 259 8.71 4.44 15.01
CA PHE A 259 9.17 3.05 14.99
C PHE A 259 8.00 2.07 14.86
N ALA A 260 6.94 2.25 15.66
CA ALA A 260 5.74 1.41 15.57
C ALA A 260 5.10 1.50 14.18
N TRP A 261 5.08 2.70 13.58
CA TRP A 261 4.58 2.90 12.23
C TRP A 261 5.46 2.24 11.16
N ALA A 262 6.80 2.36 11.27
CA ALA A 262 7.74 1.70 10.39
C ALA A 262 7.63 0.17 10.47
N PHE A 263 7.50 -0.39 11.68
CA PHE A 263 7.28 -1.82 11.88
C PHE A 263 5.97 -2.28 11.23
N LYS A 264 4.88 -1.55 11.46
CA LYS A 264 3.58 -1.82 10.84
C LYS A 264 3.71 -1.86 9.31
N ALA A 265 4.32 -0.83 8.71
CA ALA A 265 4.44 -0.73 7.26
C ALA A 265 5.39 -1.79 6.66
N ALA A 266 6.47 -2.14 7.36
CA ALA A 266 7.46 -3.09 6.88
C ALA A 266 7.02 -4.56 7.02
N LEU A 267 6.24 -4.90 8.06
CA LEU A 267 5.91 -6.28 8.39
C LEU A 267 4.42 -6.60 8.28
N ILE A 268 3.56 -5.77 8.86
CA ILE A 268 2.12 -6.07 8.95
C ILE A 268 1.46 -5.97 7.58
N GLU A 269 1.78 -4.93 6.80
CA GLU A 269 1.23 -4.76 5.44
C GLU A 269 1.56 -5.93 4.50
N PRO A 270 2.82 -6.34 4.29
CA PRO A 270 3.12 -7.45 3.39
C PRO A 270 2.61 -8.80 3.91
N PHE A 271 2.54 -9.01 5.23
CA PHE A 271 1.87 -10.19 5.79
C PHE A 271 0.39 -10.24 5.38
N ALA A 272 -0.29 -9.09 5.40
CA ALA A 272 -1.68 -9.00 5.02
C ALA A 272 -1.89 -9.27 3.53
N ILE A 273 -1.04 -8.67 2.68
CA ILE A 273 -1.05 -8.91 1.23
C ILE A 273 -0.80 -10.40 0.93
N ALA A 274 0.21 -11.03 1.54
CA ALA A 274 0.49 -12.46 1.37
C ALA A 274 -0.69 -13.36 1.78
N SER A 275 -1.37 -12.99 2.87
CA SER A 275 -2.54 -13.72 3.36
C SER A 275 -3.74 -13.60 2.42
N LEU A 276 -4.07 -12.40 1.97
CA LEU A 276 -5.20 -12.19 1.07
C LEU A 276 -4.94 -12.71 -0.35
N MET A 277 -3.68 -12.69 -0.82
CA MET A 277 -3.32 -13.32 -2.10
C MET A 277 -3.64 -14.82 -2.08
N GLN A 278 -3.31 -15.54 -1.00
CA GLN A 278 -3.67 -16.96 -0.86
C GLN A 278 -5.17 -17.19 -1.02
N VAL A 279 -5.99 -16.37 -0.35
CA VAL A 279 -7.45 -16.47 -0.44
C VAL A 279 -7.92 -16.18 -1.85
N TYR A 280 -7.50 -15.04 -2.40
CA TYR A 280 -7.96 -14.57 -3.69
C TYR A 280 -7.60 -15.55 -4.80
N PHE A 281 -6.33 -15.96 -4.88
CA PHE A 281 -5.82 -16.86 -5.91
C PHE A 281 -6.45 -18.25 -5.90
N ARG A 282 -6.78 -18.78 -4.72
CA ARG A 282 -7.54 -20.03 -4.59
C ARG A 282 -9.01 -19.84 -4.95
N THR A 283 -9.60 -18.71 -4.56
CA THR A 283 -11.04 -18.46 -4.78
C THR A 283 -11.36 -18.31 -6.26
N ILE A 284 -10.51 -17.63 -7.02
CA ILE A 284 -10.74 -17.36 -8.44
C ILE A 284 -10.37 -18.53 -9.37
N GLU A 285 -9.85 -19.63 -8.84
CA GLU A 285 -9.40 -20.76 -9.64
C GLU A 285 -10.56 -21.35 -10.46
N GLY A 286 -10.37 -21.44 -11.78
CA GLY A 286 -11.40 -21.90 -12.73
C GLY A 286 -12.58 -20.94 -12.93
N GLN A 287 -12.59 -19.76 -12.29
CA GLN A 287 -13.67 -18.79 -12.47
C GLN A 287 -13.43 -17.89 -13.68
N VAL A 288 -14.53 -17.46 -14.30
CA VAL A 288 -14.54 -16.39 -15.31
C VAL A 288 -15.19 -15.13 -14.74
N PRO A 289 -14.80 -13.92 -15.20
CA PRO A 289 -15.43 -12.67 -14.80
C PRO A 289 -16.92 -12.64 -15.14
N ASN A 290 -17.77 -12.37 -14.15
CA ASN A 290 -19.21 -12.28 -14.32
C ASN A 290 -19.60 -11.00 -15.09
N PRO A 291 -20.34 -11.10 -16.22
CA PRO A 291 -20.74 -9.93 -17.03
C PRO A 291 -21.65 -8.92 -16.31
N GLU A 292 -22.47 -9.37 -15.37
CA GLU A 292 -23.33 -8.50 -14.57
C GLU A 292 -22.50 -7.64 -13.62
N TRP A 293 -21.48 -8.23 -12.97
CA TRP A 293 -20.55 -7.49 -12.13
C TRP A 293 -19.69 -6.51 -12.93
N ASP A 294 -19.24 -6.88 -14.14
CA ASP A 294 -18.57 -5.94 -15.03
C ASP A 294 -19.44 -4.70 -15.30
N ARG A 295 -20.72 -4.91 -15.62
CA ARG A 295 -21.67 -3.83 -15.89
C ARG A 295 -21.88 -2.96 -14.65
N LYS A 296 -22.17 -3.57 -13.50
CA LYS A 296 -22.37 -2.84 -12.23
C LYS A 296 -21.16 -1.97 -11.87
N LEU A 297 -19.94 -2.48 -12.07
CA LEU A 297 -18.71 -1.73 -11.83
C LEU A 297 -18.52 -0.60 -12.84
N ALA A 298 -18.83 -0.82 -14.11
CA ALA A 298 -18.78 0.22 -15.15
C ALA A 298 -19.79 1.34 -14.89
N ASP A 299 -20.98 1.01 -14.41
CA ASP A 299 -22.01 2.01 -14.07
C ASP A 299 -21.58 2.83 -12.85
N ALA A 300 -21.06 2.15 -11.82
CA ALA A 300 -20.72 2.77 -10.54
C ALA A 300 -19.36 3.49 -10.49
N SER A 301 -18.42 3.21 -11.40
CA SER A 301 -17.06 3.74 -11.35
C SER A 301 -16.56 4.24 -12.71
N SER A 302 -16.33 5.55 -12.81
CA SER A 302 -15.60 6.12 -13.96
C SER A 302 -14.21 5.53 -14.12
N LYS A 303 -13.53 5.20 -13.02
CA LYS A 303 -12.18 4.61 -13.05
C LYS A 303 -12.18 3.17 -13.57
N PHE A 304 -13.26 2.42 -13.33
CA PHE A 304 -13.44 1.11 -13.97
C PHE A 304 -13.74 1.24 -15.47
N ARG A 305 -14.48 2.26 -15.89
CA ARG A 305 -14.67 2.57 -17.33
C ARG A 305 -13.33 2.95 -17.99
N ASP A 306 -12.55 3.84 -17.38
CA ASP A 306 -11.21 4.19 -17.85
C ASP A 306 -10.31 2.95 -18.03
N LEU A 307 -10.43 1.98 -17.13
CA LEU A 307 -9.69 0.71 -17.18
C LEU A 307 -10.13 -0.15 -18.38
N LYS A 308 -11.44 -0.22 -18.65
CA LYS A 308 -12.02 -0.91 -19.80
C LYS A 308 -11.65 -0.24 -21.13
N ASP A 309 -11.68 1.09 -21.18
CA ASP A 309 -11.32 1.85 -22.38
C ASP A 309 -9.84 1.69 -22.72
N LYS A 310 -8.95 1.73 -21.72
CA LYS A 310 -7.52 1.45 -21.92
C LYS A 310 -7.24 0.01 -22.30
N ALA A 311 -8.01 -0.95 -21.80
CA ALA A 311 -7.91 -2.34 -22.24
C ALA A 311 -8.20 -2.45 -23.75
N ILE A 312 -9.29 -1.86 -24.24
CA ILE A 312 -9.65 -1.84 -25.66
C ILE A 312 -8.59 -1.12 -26.50
N GLY A 313 -8.12 0.05 -26.06
CA GLY A 313 -7.08 0.82 -26.75
C GLY A 313 -5.75 0.07 -26.87
N SER A 314 -5.39 -0.74 -25.87
CA SER A 314 -4.18 -1.57 -25.89
C SER A 314 -4.26 -2.71 -26.91
N PHE A 315 -5.47 -3.27 -27.14
CA PHE A 315 -5.68 -4.26 -28.20
C PHE A 315 -5.62 -3.65 -29.61
N GLY A 316 -6.11 -2.41 -29.78
CA GLY A 316 -6.07 -1.70 -31.06
C GLY A 316 -4.67 -1.27 -31.51
N ALA A 317 -3.76 -0.99 -30.56
CA ALA A 317 -2.37 -0.69 -30.87
C ALA A 317 -1.55 -1.92 -31.28
N GLY A 318 -1.89 -3.12 -30.77
CA GLY A 318 -1.21 -4.38 -31.10
C GLY A 318 -1.60 -5.01 -32.44
N SER A 319 -2.75 -4.62 -33.01
CA SER A 319 -3.21 -5.12 -34.32
C SER A 319 -2.76 -4.26 -35.52
N GLY A 320 -2.10 -3.13 -35.26
CA GLY A 320 -1.69 -2.15 -36.29
C GLY A 320 -0.34 -2.39 -36.96
N THR A 321 0.45 -3.38 -36.54
CA THR A 321 1.76 -3.68 -37.17
C THR A 321 1.80 -5.09 -37.75
N ARG A 322 1.11 -5.26 -38.87
CA ARG A 322 1.52 -6.18 -39.95
C ARG A 322 0.82 -5.77 -41.25
N PRO A 323 1.49 -5.04 -42.16
CA PRO A 323 1.30 -5.33 -43.56
C PRO A 323 2.07 -6.62 -43.85
N ALA A 324 1.34 -7.68 -44.12
CA ALA A 324 1.86 -8.80 -44.88
C ALA A 324 1.86 -8.42 -46.37
N GLN A 325 2.85 -8.96 -47.09
CA GLN A 325 3.00 -9.08 -48.55
C GLN A 325 3.65 -7.87 -49.25
N GLY A 326 4.62 -8.06 -50.15
CA GLY A 326 5.16 -9.29 -50.72
C GLY A 326 6.19 -9.02 -51.82
N VAL A 327 6.74 -10.14 -52.31
CA VAL A 327 7.76 -10.39 -53.36
C VAL A 327 9.21 -10.28 -52.90
#